data_AF-J0QF49-F1
#
_entry.id   AF-J0QF49-F1
#
_cell.length_a   1.000
_cell.length_b   1.000
_cell.length_c   1.000
_cell.angle_alpha   90.00
_cell.angle_beta   90.00
_cell.angle_gamma   90.00
#
_symmetry.space_group_name_H-M   'P 1'
#
loop_
_entity.id
_entity.type
_entity.pdbx_description
1 polymer ?
#
loop_
_entity_poly.entity_id
_entity_poly.type
_entity_poly.pdbx_seq_one_letter_code
_entity_poly.pdbx_strand_id
1 'polypeptide(L)' 'MILWIKKYLTIIATISAAFFVALVKAFFLGKKAEQQKQTEKALNTAKTRLEVENEINKKSDASVRTELSDWLRNE' A
#
# COMPACT_ATOMS: atom_id res chain seq x y z
N MET A 1 26.12 -14.13 -46.82
CA MET A 1 26.44 -13.23 -45.68
C MET A 1 25.23 -12.47 -45.15
N ILE A 2 24.49 -11.73 -45.98
CA ILE A 2 23.37 -10.86 -45.52
C ILE A 2 22.23 -11.61 -44.80
N LEU A 3 21.92 -12.84 -45.25
CA LEU A 3 20.88 -13.70 -44.66
C LEU A 3 21.24 -14.16 -43.24
N TRP A 4 22.51 -14.48 -43.00
CA TRP A 4 22.99 -14.86 -41.68
C TRP A 4 22.97 -13.68 -40.71
N ILE A 5 23.39 -12.50 -41.17
CA ILE A 5 23.32 -11.25 -40.38
C ILE A 5 21.87 -10.93 -40.00
N LYS A 6 20.92 -11.00 -40.95
CA LYS A 6 19.50 -10.79 -40.66
C LYS A 6 18.97 -11.79 -39.63
N LYS A 7 19.32 -13.08 -39.74
CA LYS A 7 18.90 -14.11 -38.78
C LYS A 7 19.36 -13.80 -37.36
N TYR A 8 20.62 -13.44 -37.17
CA TYR A 8 21.12 -13.06 -35.84
C TYR A 8 20.49 -11.78 -35.31
N LEU A 9 20.28 -10.78 -36.17
CA LEU A 9 19.59 -9.55 -35.79
C LEU A 9 18.17 -9.83 -35.27
N THR A 10 17.42 -10.69 -35.98
CA THR A 10 16.07 -11.09 -35.58
C THR A 10 16.06 -11.86 -34.26
N ILE A 11 17.05 -12.74 -34.03
CA ILE A 11 17.17 -13.50 -32.78
C ILE A 11 17.43 -12.54 -31.62
N ILE A 12 18.39 -11.61 -31.77
CA ILE A 12 18.72 -10.63 -30.73
C ILE A 12 17.51 -9.74 -30.45
N ALA A 13 16.84 -9.23 -31.48
CA ALA A 13 15.65 -8.40 -31.33
C ALA A 13 14.53 -9.13 -30.58
N THR A 14 14.31 -10.41 -30.89
CA THR A 14 13.30 -11.25 -30.22
C THR A 14 13.63 -11.44 -28.74
N ILE A 15 14.89 -11.74 -28.41
CA ILE A 15 15.33 -11.93 -27.03
C ILE A 15 15.24 -10.62 -26.25
N SER A 16 15.68 -9.50 -26.84
CA SER A 16 15.57 -8.18 -26.23
C SER A 16 14.11 -7.80 -25.97
N ALA A 17 13.21 -8.02 -26.94
CA ALA A 17 11.79 -7.73 -26.76
C ALA A 17 11.19 -8.56 -25.61
N ALA A 18 11.49 -9.86 -25.55
CA ALA A 18 11.02 -10.72 -24.47
C ALA A 18 11.54 -10.25 -23.09
N PHE A 19 12.81 -9.82 -23.02
CA PHE A 19 13.41 -9.29 -21.80
C PHE A 19 12.71 -8.02 -21.32
N PHE A 20 12.47 -7.04 -22.20
CA PHE A 20 11.79 -5.81 -21.82
C PHE A 20 10.33 -6.05 -21.41
N VAL A 21 9.62 -6.95 -22.08
CA VAL A 21 8.26 -7.34 -21.68
C VAL A 21 8.25 -7.94 -20.27
N ALA A 22 9.20 -8.81 -19.95
CA ALA A 22 9.33 -9.38 -18.62
C ALA A 22 9.63 -8.29 -17.56
N LEU A 23 10.55 -7.37 -17.86
CA LEU A 23 10.91 -6.25 -16.98
C LEU A 23 9.71 -5.35 -16.67
N VAL A 24 8.96 -4.96 -17.71
CA VAL A 24 7.75 -4.13 -17.57
C VAL A 24 6.73 -4.83 -16.69
N LYS A 25 6.48 -6.13 -16.93
CA LYS A 25 5.53 -6.91 -16.11
C LYS A 25 5.96 -6.97 -14.64
N ALA A 26 7.23 -7.24 -14.36
CA ALA A 26 7.76 -7.26 -13.00
C ALA A 26 7.61 -5.90 -12.32
N PHE A 27 7.90 -4.80 -13.03
CA PHE A 27 7.76 -3.45 -12.50
C PHE A 27 6.30 -3.08 -12.19
N PHE A 28 5.36 -3.41 -13.09
CA PHE A 28 3.93 -3.21 -12.84
C PHE A 28 3.44 -4.03 -11.64
N LEU A 29 3.91 -5.26 -11.48
CA LEU A 29 3.58 -6.10 -10.34
C LEU A 29 4.07 -5.47 -9.02
N GLY A 30 5.33 -5.04 -8.99
CA GLY A 30 5.92 -4.35 -7.84
C GLY A 30 5.19 -3.06 -7.50
N LYS A 31 4.89 -2.23 -8.51
CA LYS A 31 4.12 -0.99 -8.33
C LYS A 31 2.73 -1.26 -7.76
N LYS A 32 2.02 -2.26 -8.26
CA LYS A 32 0.68 -2.62 -7.78
C LYS A 32 0.72 -3.09 -6.32
N ALA A 33 1.71 -3.91 -5.96
CA ALA A 33 1.89 -4.36 -4.59
C ALA A 33 2.15 -3.19 -3.63
N GLU A 34 3.01 -2.25 -4.02
CA GLU A 34 3.30 -1.07 -3.20
C GLU A 34 2.08 -0.14 -3.07
N GLN A 35 1.34 0.09 -4.16
CA GLN A 35 0.09 0.87 -4.11
C GLN A 35 -0.96 0.22 -3.21
N GLN A 36 -1.10 -1.11 -3.26
CA GLN A 36 -2.01 -1.85 -2.40
C GLN A 36 -1.61 -1.68 -0.93
N LYS A 37 -0.32 -1.83 -0.60
CA LYS A 37 0.20 -1.64 0.77
C LYS A 37 -0.06 -0.23 1.29
N GLN A 38 0.13 0.80 0.46
CA GLN A 38 -0.15 2.18 0.85
C GLN A 38 -1.65 2.42 1.05
N THR A 39 -2.49 1.87 0.18
CA THR A 39 -3.95 1.97 0.29
C THR A 39 -4.46 1.27 1.55
N GLU A 40 -3.95 0.07 1.83
CA GLU A 40 -4.30 -0.70 3.03
C GLU A 40 -3.87 0.03 4.30
N LYS A 41 -2.66 0.62 4.31
CA LYS A 41 -2.20 1.46 5.43
C LYS A 41 -3.13 2.65 5.65
N ALA A 42 -3.46 3.37 4.58
CA ALA A 42 -4.37 4.52 4.66
C ALA A 42 -5.78 4.11 5.14
N LEU A 43 -6.29 2.98 4.64
CA LEU A 43 -7.57 2.41 5.05
C LEU A 43 -7.57 2.04 6.54
N ASN A 44 -6.53 1.36 7.01
CA ASN A 44 -6.41 0.99 8.43
C ASN A 44 -6.33 2.23 9.32
N THR A 45 -5.56 3.25 8.93
CA THR A 45 -5.53 4.53 9.66
C THR A 45 -6.90 5.21 9.70
N ALA A 46 -7.62 5.25 8.58
CA ALA A 46 -8.97 5.82 8.54
C ALA A 46 -9.95 5.03 9.41
N LYS A 47 -9.86 3.70 9.42
CA LYS A 47 -10.68 2.83 10.27
C LYS A 47 -10.42 3.09 11.75
N THR A 48 -9.15 3.12 12.17
CA THR A 48 -8.79 3.42 13.56
C THR A 48 -9.26 4.81 13.98
N ARG A 49 -9.12 5.81 13.10
CA ARG A 49 -9.62 7.16 13.36
C ARG A 49 -11.14 7.17 13.58
N LEU A 50 -11.88 6.48 12.72
CA LEU A 50 -13.34 6.39 12.84
C LEU A 50 -13.76 5.65 14.11
N GLU A 51 -13.06 4.59 14.49
CA GLU A 51 -13.31 3.85 15.73
C GLU A 51 -13.10 4.73 16.96
N VAL A 52 -11.99 5.46 17.02
CA VAL A 52 -11.70 6.43 18.10
C VAL A 52 -12.75 7.55 18.13
N GLU A 53 -13.10 8.14 16.98
CA GLU A 53 -14.13 9.19 16.91
C GLU A 53 -15.50 8.66 17.41
N ASN A 54 -15.85 7.41 17.09
CA ASN A 54 -17.07 6.77 17.55
C ASN A 54 -17.05 6.49 19.06
N GLU A 55 -15.93 6.06 19.61
CA GLU A 55 -15.77 5.87 21.05
C GLU A 55 -15.89 7.20 21.81
N ILE A 56 -15.23 8.26 21.33
CA ILE A 56 -15.35 9.60 21.90
C ILE A 56 -16.80 10.07 21.84
N ASN A 57 -17.47 9.89 20.70
CA ASN A 57 -18.85 10.35 20.53
C ASN A 57 -19.87 9.55 21.39
N LYS A 58 -19.52 8.33 21.79
CA LYS A 58 -20.33 7.52 22.73
C LYS A 58 -20.11 7.91 24.19
N LYS A 59 -18.97 8.50 24.54
CA LYS A 59 -18.69 8.96 25.91
C LYS A 59 -19.47 10.25 26.18
N SER A 60 -20.17 10.30 27.31
CA SER A 60 -20.84 11.51 27.78
C SER A 60 -19.88 12.37 28.62
N ASP A 61 -20.07 13.70 28.61
CA ASP A 61 -19.26 14.63 29.39
C ASP A 61 -19.22 14.28 30.89
N ALA A 62 -20.36 13.85 31.44
CA ALA A 62 -20.47 13.39 32.81
C ALA A 62 -19.61 12.13 33.08
N SER A 63 -19.61 11.17 32.16
CA SER A 63 -18.77 9.97 32.27
C SER A 63 -17.29 10.33 32.23
N VAL A 64 -16.87 11.20 31.31
CA VAL A 64 -15.48 11.64 31.16
C VAL A 64 -15.00 12.36 32.42
N ARG A 65 -15.82 13.26 32.98
CA ARG A 65 -15.50 13.99 34.21
C ARG A 65 -15.33 13.07 35.42
N THR A 66 -16.18 12.05 35.53
CA THR A 66 -16.09 11.07 36.62
C THR A 66 -14.80 10.26 36.50
N GLU A 67 -14.49 9.75 35.30
CA GLU A 67 -13.26 9.00 35.01
C GLU A 67 -11.99 9.83 35.32
N LEU A 68 -11.98 11.10 34.93
CA LEU A 68 -10.87 12.02 35.15
C LEU A 68 -10.67 12.34 36.64
N SER A 69 -11.77 12.52 37.37
CA SER A 69 -11.75 12.79 38.81
C SER A 69 -11.26 11.57 39.61
N ASP A 70 -11.65 10.36 39.20
CA ASP A 70 -11.16 9.13 39.82
C ASP A 70 -9.68 8.91 39.55
N TRP A 71 -9.21 9.19 38.33
CA TRP A 71 -7.79 9.11 38.00
C TRP A 71 -6.94 10.07 38.87
N LEU A 72 -7.34 11.34 38.96
CA LEU A 72 -6.63 12.36 39.73
C LEU A 72 -6.58 12.06 41.24
N ARG A 73 -7.56 11.30 41.74
CA ARG A 73 -7.67 10.95 43.16
C ARG A 73 -6.94 9.65 43.52
N ASN A 74 -6.59 8.84 42.51
CA ASN A 74 -5.86 7.59 42.64
C ASN A 74 -4.35 7.75 42.32
N GLU A 75 -3.89 8.96 42.01
CA GLU A 75 -2.48 9.35 41.90
C GLU A 75 -2.00 10.00 43.22
#